data_AF-A0A1Y1US86-F1
#
_entry.id   AF-A0A1Y1US86-F1
#
_cell.length_a   1.000
_cell.length_b   1.000
_cell.length_c   1.000
_cell.angle_alpha   90.00
_cell.angle_beta   90.00
_cell.angle_gamma   90.00
#
_symmetry.space_group_name_H-M   'P 1'
#
loop_
_entity.id
_entity.type
_entity.pdbx_description
1 polymer ?
#
loop_
_entity_poly.entity_id
_entity_poly.type
_entity_poly.pdbx_seq_one_letter_code
_entity_poly.pdbx_strand_id
1 'polypeptide(L)'
;MSDLQATLTKEPNGSLTVTGYESLKYNFHYTSPVFDVANKKLAEIYEKWGRVLIVIDTIVHPIYQSTIETYFKHYGIPITWKVVAGGELNKTMDTMLEIVDAMDSFGIVRTEPTLVIGGGLVTDVAGYACASYRRTSNFIRIPTTLIGLIDASVSIKVAVNHRKLKNRLGAYHAPLHTFLDFSFLRTLPVGQIRNGFAELIKIASVGDKPVWELLVKHGKELVETGFGHKDGGESVKAPGLEVCHRGIETMLQLESPNLHEIGLDRVIAFGHTWSPTLELTPRIPLRHGHAITIDMAYSITLAHSRGLINDVQRDEWFHLISSVGLSMDHEAFDEQLIEAATEAIKKTRDGKQRFAVPDGEFGKCLFLNDVPLSELKSILKVHKDFVKSRYGSGDGLEAYVDAGDLGADPEKYAAKGQPKDTADSLKRNGIEGVKVKTAAVAAGAVPIDGTGHVVNGMTATRVAA
;
A
#
# COMPACT_ATOMS: atom_id res chain seq x y z
N MET A 1 20.45 26.24 -14.12
CA MET A 1 19.56 26.23 -15.30
C MET A 1 19.42 24.78 -15.71
N SER A 2 18.20 24.25 -15.73
CA SER A 2 17.94 22.85 -16.11
C SER A 2 18.00 22.74 -17.63
N ASP A 3 18.73 21.76 -18.11
CA ASP A 3 18.90 21.32 -19.50
C ASP A 3 17.70 20.49 -20.03
N LEU A 4 16.63 20.36 -19.25
CA LEU A 4 15.40 19.66 -19.62
C LEU A 4 14.60 20.49 -20.64
N GLN A 5 15.04 20.46 -21.90
CA GLN A 5 14.32 21.03 -23.03
C GLN A 5 13.56 19.93 -23.76
N ALA A 6 12.24 20.09 -23.87
CA ALA A 6 11.43 19.21 -24.71
C ALA A 6 11.79 19.41 -26.20
N THR A 7 11.79 18.32 -26.98
CA THR A 7 12.15 18.34 -28.40
C THR A 7 11.07 17.67 -29.26
N LEU A 8 10.97 18.12 -30.51
CA LEU A 8 10.17 17.51 -31.57
C LEU A 8 11.09 17.26 -32.76
N THR A 9 11.33 15.99 -33.08
CA THR A 9 12.19 15.57 -34.19
C THR A 9 11.33 14.99 -35.31
N LYS A 10 11.59 15.41 -36.55
CA LYS A 10 11.02 14.77 -37.73
C LYS A 10 12.01 13.73 -38.26
N GLU A 11 11.62 12.47 -38.23
CA GLU A 11 12.45 11.34 -38.63
C GLU A 11 12.55 11.24 -40.16
N PRO A 12 13.62 10.62 -40.71
CA PRO A 12 13.80 10.46 -42.15
C PRO A 12 12.69 9.69 -42.86
N ASN A 13 12.00 8.78 -42.16
CA ASN A 13 10.85 8.03 -42.67
C ASN A 13 9.54 8.86 -42.68
N GLY A 14 9.59 10.13 -42.25
CA GLY A 14 8.44 11.03 -42.15
C GLY A 14 7.71 11.02 -40.81
N SER A 15 8.07 10.16 -39.84
CA SER A 15 7.46 10.14 -38.52
C SER A 15 7.90 11.32 -37.65
N LEU A 16 7.18 11.57 -36.56
CA LEU A 16 7.49 12.62 -35.58
C LEU A 16 7.78 11.97 -34.22
N THR A 17 8.88 12.34 -33.59
CA THR A 17 9.29 11.90 -32.26
C THR A 17 9.22 13.08 -31.30
N VAL A 18 8.56 12.92 -30.16
CA VAL A 18 8.49 13.92 -29.09
C VAL A 18 9.23 13.40 -27.87
N THR A 19 10.16 14.19 -27.35
CA THR A 19 10.79 13.96 -26.05
C THR A 19 10.39 15.07 -25.12
N GLY A 20 9.68 14.73 -24.04
CA GLY A 20 9.23 15.68 -23.02
C GLY A 20 9.80 15.33 -21.65
N TYR A 21 9.85 16.33 -20.77
CA TYR A 21 10.28 16.17 -19.38
C TYR A 21 9.29 16.89 -18.47
N GLU A 22 8.91 16.25 -17.37
CA GLU A 22 8.10 16.86 -16.32
C GLU A 22 8.81 16.70 -14.98
N SER A 23 8.72 17.75 -14.15
CA SER A 23 9.30 17.74 -12.80
C SER A 23 8.28 17.19 -11.82
N LEU A 24 8.69 16.21 -11.01
CA LEU A 24 7.90 15.69 -9.90
C LEU A 24 8.56 16.11 -8.58
N LYS A 25 7.85 16.92 -7.79
CA LYS A 25 8.34 17.44 -6.51
C LYS A 25 7.23 17.44 -5.46
N TYR A 26 7.51 16.82 -4.32
CA TYR A 26 6.62 16.73 -3.17
C TYR A 26 7.42 16.72 -1.88
N ASN A 27 6.79 17.05 -0.74
CA ASN A 27 7.51 17.18 0.54
C ASN A 27 6.77 16.47 1.68
N PHE A 28 7.55 15.96 2.63
CA PHE A 28 7.06 15.43 3.89
C PHE A 28 7.38 16.41 5.02
N HIS A 29 6.41 16.63 5.92
CA HIS A 29 6.59 17.46 7.11
C HIS A 29 6.29 16.64 8.34
N TYR A 30 7.32 16.31 9.12
CA TYR A 30 7.15 15.75 10.46
C TYR A 30 6.63 16.85 11.39
N THR A 31 5.49 16.62 12.01
CA THR A 31 4.83 17.62 12.85
C THR A 31 4.00 16.95 13.95
N SER A 32 3.77 17.62 15.07
CA SER A 32 2.96 17.06 16.16
C SER A 32 2.59 18.15 17.17
N PRO A 33 1.30 18.53 17.32
CA PRO A 33 0.17 18.24 16.43
C PRO A 33 0.14 19.13 15.17
N VAL A 34 -0.36 18.61 14.05
CA VAL A 34 -0.51 19.38 12.79
C VAL A 34 -1.52 20.52 12.91
N PHE A 35 -2.56 20.34 13.74
CA PHE A 35 -3.62 21.32 13.98
C PHE A 35 -3.43 22.14 15.27
N ASP A 36 -2.21 22.16 15.82
CA ASP A 36 -1.86 23.13 16.86
C ASP A 36 -1.83 24.53 16.25
N VAL A 37 -2.56 25.49 16.84
CA VAL A 37 -2.59 26.88 16.36
C VAL A 37 -1.21 27.53 16.32
N ALA A 38 -0.24 27.09 17.11
CA ALA A 38 1.13 27.56 17.03
C ALA A 38 1.87 27.06 15.77
N ASN A 39 1.39 25.98 15.14
CA ASN A 39 1.95 25.42 13.92
C ASN A 39 1.30 26.01 12.67
N LYS A 40 1.85 27.12 12.19
CA LYS A 40 1.33 27.84 11.00
C LYS A 40 1.52 27.15 9.65
N LYS A 41 2.29 26.06 9.56
CA LYS A 41 2.77 25.52 8.27
C LYS A 41 1.64 25.12 7.31
N LEU A 42 0.56 24.52 7.83
CA LEU A 42 -0.60 24.13 7.02
C LEU A 42 -1.41 25.36 6.61
N ALA A 43 -1.65 26.29 7.53
CA ALA A 43 -2.37 27.54 7.27
C ALA A 43 -1.67 28.40 6.21
N GLU A 44 -0.35 28.56 6.28
CA GLU A 44 0.46 29.32 5.30
C GLU A 44 0.22 28.85 3.85
N ILE A 45 -0.08 27.56 3.64
CA ILE A 45 -0.37 27.02 2.29
C ILE A 45 -1.75 27.48 1.79
N TYR A 46 -2.72 27.62 2.71
CA TYR A 46 -4.10 27.98 2.42
C TYR A 46 -4.40 29.48 2.52
N GLU A 47 -3.54 30.28 3.16
CA GLU A 47 -3.67 31.74 3.30
C GLU A 47 -3.93 32.42 1.95
N LYS A 48 -3.18 32.06 0.91
CA LYS A 48 -3.33 32.66 -0.43
C LYS A 48 -4.68 32.35 -1.10
N TRP A 49 -5.35 31.28 -0.68
CA TRP A 49 -6.66 30.87 -1.20
C TRP A 49 -7.79 31.44 -0.36
N GLY A 50 -7.56 31.68 0.94
CA GLY A 50 -8.55 32.21 1.87
C GLY A 50 -9.74 31.28 2.11
N ARG A 51 -9.59 29.98 1.81
CA ARG A 51 -10.59 28.91 2.01
C ARG A 51 -9.93 27.54 1.86
N VAL A 52 -10.61 26.47 2.29
CA VAL A 52 -10.15 25.08 2.11
C VAL A 52 -11.31 24.11 1.90
N LEU A 53 -11.18 23.21 0.90
CA LEU A 53 -12.00 22.01 0.78
C LEU A 53 -11.29 20.85 1.51
N ILE A 54 -11.95 20.29 2.52
CA ILE A 54 -11.42 19.16 3.30
C ILE A 54 -12.22 17.90 2.98
N VAL A 55 -11.54 16.93 2.37
CA VAL A 55 -12.02 15.56 2.23
C VAL A 55 -11.57 14.76 3.44
N ILE A 56 -12.50 14.23 4.22
CA ILE A 56 -12.20 13.57 5.50
C ILE A 56 -12.99 12.28 5.71
N ASP A 57 -12.32 11.29 6.29
CA ASP A 57 -12.93 10.02 6.69
C ASP A 57 -14.05 10.19 7.72
N THR A 58 -15.16 9.45 7.56
CA THR A 58 -16.34 9.54 8.44
C THR A 58 -16.10 9.14 9.90
N ILE A 59 -15.09 8.32 10.21
CA ILE A 59 -14.71 7.94 11.57
C ILE A 59 -13.80 9.02 12.16
N VAL A 60 -12.86 9.55 11.36
CA VAL A 60 -11.91 10.59 11.78
C VAL A 60 -12.60 11.93 12.03
N HIS A 61 -13.58 12.29 11.20
CA HIS A 61 -14.26 13.58 11.26
C HIS A 61 -14.81 13.93 12.65
N PRO A 62 -15.69 13.15 13.29
CA PRO A 62 -16.23 13.50 14.61
C PRO A 62 -15.16 13.53 15.72
N ILE A 63 -14.04 12.83 15.56
CA ILE A 63 -12.94 12.80 16.54
C ILE A 63 -12.15 14.12 16.52
N TYR A 64 -11.91 14.67 15.32
CA TYR A 64 -10.97 15.79 15.12
C TYR A 64 -11.61 17.09 14.61
N GLN A 65 -12.91 17.10 14.25
CA GLN A 65 -13.59 18.26 13.67
C GLN A 65 -13.37 19.54 14.49
N SER A 66 -13.52 19.48 15.82
CA SER A 66 -13.39 20.67 16.68
C SER A 66 -11.97 21.22 16.71
N THR A 67 -10.95 20.35 16.70
CA THR A 67 -9.55 20.77 16.61
C THR A 67 -9.24 21.41 15.26
N ILE A 68 -9.75 20.83 14.16
CA ILE A 68 -9.55 21.34 12.80
C ILE A 68 -10.26 22.70 12.62
N GLU A 69 -11.50 22.82 13.09
CA GLU A 69 -12.25 24.09 13.06
C GLU A 69 -11.54 25.17 13.88
N THR A 70 -11.04 24.83 15.07
CA THR A 70 -10.29 25.77 15.92
C THR A 70 -9.03 26.27 15.20
N TYR A 71 -8.28 25.36 14.57
CA TYR A 71 -7.09 25.70 13.80
C TYR A 71 -7.39 26.67 12.66
N PHE A 72 -8.27 26.30 11.73
CA PHE A 72 -8.54 27.16 10.57
C PHE A 72 -9.29 28.45 10.93
N LYS A 73 -10.12 28.45 11.98
CA LYS A 73 -10.75 29.67 12.52
C LYS A 73 -9.72 30.65 13.07
N HIS A 74 -8.68 30.15 13.77
CA HIS A 74 -7.59 30.99 14.27
C HIS A 74 -6.90 31.75 13.13
N TYR A 75 -6.72 31.09 11.99
CA TYR A 75 -6.10 31.67 10.79
C TYR A 75 -7.08 32.37 9.84
N GLY A 76 -8.38 32.45 10.19
CA GLY A 76 -9.39 33.13 9.37
C GLY A 76 -9.67 32.45 8.02
N ILE A 77 -9.47 31.14 7.91
CA ILE A 77 -9.63 30.36 6.68
C ILE A 77 -10.93 29.54 6.80
N PRO A 78 -12.00 29.83 6.04
CA PRO A 78 -13.23 29.05 6.06
C PRO A 78 -13.02 27.62 5.53
N ILE A 79 -13.67 26.66 6.19
CA ILE A 79 -13.67 25.24 5.82
C ILE A 79 -14.94 24.90 5.03
N THR A 80 -14.81 24.09 3.99
CA THR A 80 -15.90 23.29 3.42
C THR A 80 -15.58 21.81 3.57
N TRP A 81 -16.54 21.04 4.09
CA TRP A 81 -16.37 19.62 4.36
C TRP A 81 -16.91 18.75 3.22
N LYS A 82 -16.14 17.75 2.82
CA LYS A 82 -16.61 16.54 2.13
C LYS A 82 -16.25 15.33 3.00
N VAL A 83 -17.21 14.92 3.83
CA VAL A 83 -17.08 13.69 4.61
C VAL A 83 -17.31 12.50 3.67
N VAL A 84 -16.39 11.54 3.69
CA VAL A 84 -16.46 10.32 2.88
C VAL A 84 -16.52 9.09 3.76
N ALA A 85 -17.33 8.11 3.36
CA ALA A 85 -17.35 6.82 4.03
C ALA A 85 -16.01 6.11 3.81
N GLY A 86 -15.34 5.77 4.92
CA GLY A 86 -14.14 4.96 4.92
C GLY A 86 -14.42 3.47 4.67
N GLY A 87 -13.37 2.67 4.68
CA GLY A 87 -13.45 1.22 4.59
C GLY A 87 -13.55 0.65 3.16
N GLU A 88 -12.99 -0.55 2.96
CA GLU A 88 -12.58 -1.08 1.65
C GLU A 88 -13.72 -1.19 0.62
N LEU A 89 -14.98 -1.36 1.06
CA LEU A 89 -16.14 -1.37 0.15
C LEU A 89 -16.44 -0.02 -0.48
N ASN A 90 -15.97 1.06 0.14
CA ASN A 90 -16.10 2.43 -0.37
C ASN A 90 -14.88 2.84 -1.20
N LYS A 91 -13.91 1.94 -1.43
CA LYS A 91 -12.78 2.19 -2.33
C LYS A 91 -13.18 2.04 -3.80
N THR A 92 -14.11 2.87 -4.27
CA THR A 92 -14.80 2.70 -5.56
C THR A 92 -14.73 3.94 -6.45
N MET A 93 -15.06 3.76 -7.73
CA MET A 93 -15.25 4.88 -8.66
C MET A 93 -16.39 5.80 -8.22
N ASP A 94 -17.46 5.27 -7.63
CA ASP A 94 -18.61 6.08 -7.20
C ASP A 94 -18.19 7.04 -6.08
N THR A 95 -17.47 6.56 -5.07
CA THR A 95 -16.91 7.40 -4.00
C THR A 95 -15.90 8.41 -4.54
N MET A 96 -15.11 8.04 -5.55
CA MET A 96 -14.20 8.97 -6.24
C MET A 96 -14.98 10.09 -6.95
N LEU A 97 -16.07 9.77 -7.65
CA LEU A 97 -16.92 10.74 -8.34
C LEU A 97 -17.63 11.69 -7.37
N GLU A 98 -18.07 11.21 -6.20
CA GLU A 98 -18.62 12.10 -5.18
C GLU A 98 -17.61 13.16 -4.68
N ILE A 99 -16.32 12.82 -4.66
CA ILE A 99 -15.26 13.77 -4.32
C ILE A 99 -15.10 14.78 -5.48
N VAL A 100 -15.13 14.32 -6.73
CA VAL A 100 -15.11 15.20 -7.91
C VAL A 100 -16.28 16.20 -7.88
N ASP A 101 -17.49 15.73 -7.57
CA ASP A 101 -18.68 16.59 -7.45
C ASP A 101 -18.51 17.66 -6.35
N ALA A 102 -17.85 17.30 -5.24
CA ALA A 102 -17.54 18.24 -4.18
C ALA A 102 -16.46 19.26 -4.61
N MET A 103 -15.46 18.84 -5.38
CA MET A 103 -14.44 19.74 -5.95
C MET A 103 -15.05 20.73 -6.95
N ASP A 104 -16.00 20.28 -7.77
CA ASP A 104 -16.76 21.14 -8.70
C ASP A 104 -17.67 22.10 -7.95
N SER A 105 -18.42 21.62 -6.96
CA SER A 105 -19.34 22.42 -6.15
C SER A 105 -18.62 23.50 -5.34
N PHE A 106 -17.43 23.20 -4.82
CA PHE A 106 -16.57 24.17 -4.15
C PHE A 106 -15.94 25.17 -5.13
N GLY A 107 -15.86 24.79 -6.42
CA GLY A 107 -15.22 25.57 -7.46
C GLY A 107 -13.71 25.61 -7.30
N ILE A 108 -13.07 24.44 -7.10
CA ILE A 108 -11.59 24.36 -7.02
C ILE A 108 -10.96 24.99 -8.27
N VAL A 109 -10.07 25.97 -8.06
CA VAL A 109 -9.27 26.55 -9.14
C VAL A 109 -8.05 25.66 -9.45
N ARG A 110 -7.46 25.79 -10.64
CA ARG A 110 -6.54 24.78 -11.21
C ARG A 110 -5.38 24.37 -10.29
N THR A 111 -4.83 25.28 -9.50
CA THR A 111 -3.68 25.02 -8.64
C THR A 111 -4.00 25.04 -7.14
N GLU A 112 -5.28 25.24 -6.78
CA GLU A 112 -5.77 25.19 -5.39
C GLU A 112 -5.77 23.72 -4.92
N PRO A 113 -5.10 23.41 -3.80
CA PRO A 113 -5.01 22.04 -3.33
C PRO A 113 -6.24 21.63 -2.52
N THR A 114 -6.72 20.41 -2.73
CA THR A 114 -7.66 19.76 -1.79
C THR A 114 -6.91 19.27 -0.56
N LEU A 115 -7.46 19.46 0.64
CA LEU A 115 -6.91 18.84 1.86
C LEU A 115 -7.56 17.46 2.07
N VAL A 116 -6.74 16.41 2.20
CA VAL A 116 -7.22 15.04 2.39
C VAL A 116 -6.74 14.51 3.74
N ILE A 117 -7.68 14.12 4.60
CA ILE A 117 -7.41 13.65 5.96
C ILE A 117 -8.02 12.25 6.17
N GLY A 118 -7.20 11.24 6.43
CA GLY A 118 -7.71 9.88 6.62
C GLY A 118 -6.64 8.79 6.56
N GLY A 119 -7.09 7.54 6.60
CA GLY A 119 -6.22 6.38 6.34
C GLY A 119 -5.88 6.21 4.86
N GLY A 120 -5.12 5.15 4.54
CA GLY A 120 -4.67 4.85 3.18
C GLY A 120 -5.79 4.82 2.13
N LEU A 121 -6.96 4.31 2.52
CA LEU A 121 -8.13 4.26 1.63
C LEU A 121 -8.60 5.65 1.19
N VAL A 122 -8.85 6.55 2.15
CA VAL A 122 -9.36 7.89 1.83
C VAL A 122 -8.31 8.67 1.04
N THR A 123 -7.03 8.52 1.38
CA THR A 123 -5.95 9.16 0.63
C THR A 123 -5.80 8.63 -0.79
N ASP A 124 -6.06 7.34 -1.03
CA ASP A 124 -6.02 6.75 -2.36
C ASP A 124 -7.20 7.24 -3.22
N VAL A 125 -8.43 7.19 -2.70
CA VAL A 125 -9.63 7.57 -3.45
C VAL A 125 -9.62 9.06 -3.78
N ALA A 126 -9.33 9.91 -2.79
CA ALA A 126 -9.26 11.35 -2.98
C ALA A 126 -8.05 11.77 -3.82
N GLY A 127 -6.91 11.08 -3.66
CA GLY A 127 -5.74 11.28 -4.51
C GLY A 127 -6.02 10.95 -5.97
N TYR A 128 -6.78 9.88 -6.24
CA TYR A 128 -7.18 9.53 -7.60
C TYR A 128 -8.22 10.49 -8.19
N ALA A 129 -9.15 11.00 -7.37
CA ALA A 129 -10.02 12.11 -7.76
C ALA A 129 -9.19 13.34 -8.19
N CYS A 130 -8.18 13.72 -7.40
CA CYS A 130 -7.29 14.83 -7.71
C CYS A 130 -6.43 14.60 -8.96
N ALA A 131 -5.95 13.37 -9.18
CA ALA A 131 -5.23 13.00 -10.39
C ALA A 131 -6.10 13.16 -11.64
N SER A 132 -7.39 12.82 -11.53
CA SER A 132 -8.33 12.84 -12.65
C SER A 132 -8.96 14.22 -12.89
N TYR A 133 -9.17 15.01 -11.83
CA TYR A 133 -9.82 16.31 -11.91
C TYR A 133 -8.99 17.31 -12.73
N ARG A 134 -9.58 17.76 -13.84
CA ARG A 134 -8.91 18.60 -14.86
C ARG A 134 -7.57 18.02 -15.35
N ARG A 135 -7.46 16.68 -15.39
CA ARG A 135 -6.29 15.88 -15.78
C ARG A 135 -5.08 15.96 -14.83
N THR A 136 -5.13 16.84 -13.83
CA THR A 136 -4.23 16.91 -12.68
C THR A 136 -4.62 18.12 -11.84
N SER A 137 -4.86 17.89 -10.55
CA SER A 137 -5.10 18.92 -9.55
C SER A 137 -4.29 18.63 -8.29
N ASN A 138 -3.85 19.70 -7.64
CA ASN A 138 -3.02 19.62 -6.45
C ASN A 138 -3.81 19.09 -5.26
N PHE A 139 -3.12 18.43 -4.34
CA PHE A 139 -3.69 18.02 -3.06
C PHE A 139 -2.62 17.92 -1.97
N ILE A 140 -3.07 17.85 -0.72
CA ILE A 140 -2.25 17.69 0.48
C ILE A 140 -2.80 16.51 1.28
N ARG A 141 -1.92 15.68 1.85
CA ARG A 141 -2.30 14.53 2.67
C ARG A 141 -1.98 14.76 4.15
N ILE A 142 -2.90 14.33 5.01
CA ILE A 142 -2.70 14.16 6.45
C ILE A 142 -3.15 12.73 6.81
N PRO A 143 -2.24 11.74 6.73
CA PRO A 143 -2.57 10.37 7.10
C PRO A 143 -2.89 10.24 8.60
N THR A 144 -3.93 9.47 8.93
CA THR A 144 -4.37 9.28 10.34
C THR A 144 -4.27 7.83 10.83
N THR A 145 -3.78 6.92 10.01
CA THR A 145 -3.53 5.51 10.36
C THR A 145 -2.05 5.22 10.27
N LEU A 146 -1.57 4.17 10.96
CA LEU A 146 -0.16 3.79 10.85
C LEU A 146 0.23 3.45 9.40
N ILE A 147 -0.56 2.63 8.68
CA ILE A 147 -0.36 2.36 7.25
C ILE A 147 -0.29 3.66 6.44
N GLY A 148 -1.21 4.60 6.70
CA GLY A 148 -1.19 5.91 6.06
C GLY A 148 0.12 6.65 6.29
N LEU A 149 0.59 6.69 7.54
CA LEU A 149 1.77 7.45 7.96
C LEU A 149 3.08 6.90 7.38
N ILE A 150 3.22 5.59 7.27
CA ILE A 150 4.50 4.94 6.94
C ILE A 150 4.55 4.23 5.58
N ASP A 151 3.41 4.08 4.89
CA ASP A 151 3.35 3.46 3.55
C ASP A 151 2.44 4.23 2.57
N ALA A 152 1.13 4.17 2.76
CA ALA A 152 0.18 4.61 1.73
C ALA A 152 0.30 6.11 1.39
N SER A 153 0.58 6.98 2.38
CA SER A 153 0.83 8.41 2.12
C SER A 153 2.30 8.77 1.90
N VAL A 154 3.20 7.78 1.97
CA VAL A 154 4.59 7.90 1.52
C VAL A 154 4.67 7.63 0.01
N SER A 155 3.92 6.64 -0.47
CA SER A 155 3.78 6.37 -1.89
C SER A 155 3.03 7.47 -2.65
N ILE A 156 3.26 7.57 -3.95
CA ILE A 156 2.48 8.43 -4.88
C ILE A 156 1.38 7.65 -5.60
N LYS A 157 1.27 6.34 -5.34
CA LYS A 157 0.22 5.50 -5.89
C LYS A 157 -1.12 5.86 -5.26
N VAL A 158 -2.11 6.08 -6.11
CA VAL A 158 -3.50 6.37 -5.72
C VAL A 158 -4.40 5.51 -6.58
N ALA A 159 -5.45 4.92 -5.99
CA ALA A 159 -6.26 3.95 -6.72
C ALA A 159 -7.66 3.75 -6.12
N VAL A 160 -8.53 3.16 -6.94
CA VAL A 160 -9.79 2.54 -6.54
C VAL A 160 -9.83 1.08 -6.97
N ASN A 161 -10.67 0.30 -6.31
CA ASN A 161 -10.95 -1.07 -6.70
C ASN A 161 -11.89 -1.08 -7.92
N HIS A 162 -11.73 -2.09 -8.77
CA HIS A 162 -12.70 -2.37 -9.83
C HIS A 162 -13.25 -3.78 -9.66
N ARG A 163 -14.53 -3.88 -9.26
CA ARG A 163 -15.15 -5.15 -8.86
C ARG A 163 -14.33 -5.77 -7.72
N LYS A 164 -13.78 -6.97 -7.91
CA LYS A 164 -12.97 -7.70 -6.91
C LYS A 164 -11.46 -7.56 -7.13
N LEU A 165 -11.07 -6.63 -8.00
CA LEU A 165 -9.68 -6.41 -8.36
C LEU A 165 -9.18 -5.20 -7.58
N LYS A 166 -8.34 -5.46 -6.57
CA LYS A 166 -7.77 -4.45 -5.70
C LYS A 166 -6.89 -3.47 -6.49
N ASN A 167 -7.04 -2.17 -6.21
CA ASN A 167 -6.23 -1.08 -6.79
C ASN A 167 -6.11 -1.08 -8.33
N ARG A 168 -7.13 -1.58 -9.04
CA ARG A 168 -7.05 -1.82 -10.48
C ARG A 168 -7.05 -0.53 -11.32
N LEU A 169 -7.72 0.52 -10.85
CA LEU A 169 -7.80 1.80 -11.56
C LEU A 169 -7.12 2.85 -10.69
N GLY A 170 -6.16 3.58 -11.22
CA GLY A 170 -5.36 4.49 -10.41
C GLY A 170 -4.41 5.37 -11.23
N ALA A 171 -3.54 6.06 -10.51
CA ALA A 171 -2.50 6.92 -11.05
C ALA A 171 -1.27 6.94 -10.13
N TYR A 172 -0.13 7.37 -10.68
CA TYR A 172 1.01 7.82 -9.91
C TYR A 172 0.88 9.35 -9.79
N HIS A 173 0.33 9.85 -8.67
CA HIS A 173 0.01 11.26 -8.46
C HIS A 173 0.48 11.72 -7.08
N ALA A 174 1.58 12.48 -7.06
CA ALA A 174 2.16 12.95 -5.81
C ALA A 174 1.36 14.12 -5.20
N PRO A 175 1.17 14.17 -3.87
CA PRO A 175 0.66 15.36 -3.20
C PRO A 175 1.70 16.47 -3.25
N LEU A 176 1.30 17.73 -3.05
CA LEU A 176 2.28 18.80 -2.83
C LEU A 176 3.02 18.61 -1.48
N HIS A 177 2.25 18.22 -0.47
CA HIS A 177 2.72 18.05 0.91
C HIS A 177 2.01 16.86 1.57
N THR A 178 2.77 16.08 2.33
CA THR A 178 2.25 15.11 3.30
C THR A 178 2.66 15.58 4.69
N PHE A 179 1.71 15.84 5.58
CA PHE A 179 1.98 16.14 7.00
C PHE A 179 1.89 14.86 7.83
N LEU A 180 3.00 14.46 8.42
CA LEU A 180 3.14 13.25 9.20
C LEU A 180 3.03 13.61 10.68
N ASP A 181 1.84 13.37 11.25
CA ASP A 181 1.55 13.60 12.67
C ASP A 181 1.20 12.28 13.35
N PHE A 182 2.19 11.72 14.05
CA PHE A 182 2.02 10.45 14.77
C PHE A 182 1.10 10.57 15.99
N SER A 183 0.71 11.77 16.41
CA SER A 183 -0.25 11.95 17.51
C SER A 183 -1.66 11.44 17.16
N PHE A 184 -1.98 11.23 15.87
CA PHE A 184 -3.21 10.54 15.45
C PHE A 184 -3.28 9.09 15.95
N LEU A 185 -2.13 8.44 16.19
CA LEU A 185 -2.08 7.06 16.70
C LEU A 185 -2.68 6.90 18.10
N ARG A 186 -2.84 8.01 18.85
CA ARG A 186 -3.50 8.04 20.16
C ARG A 186 -4.93 7.48 20.11
N THR A 187 -5.68 7.79 19.05
CA THR A 187 -7.08 7.37 18.91
C THR A 187 -7.25 6.14 18.02
N LEU A 188 -6.18 5.70 17.36
CA LEU A 188 -6.23 4.58 16.43
C LEU A 188 -6.41 3.24 17.19
N PRO A 189 -7.37 2.37 16.81
CA PRO A 189 -7.55 1.07 17.45
C PRO A 189 -6.29 0.20 17.42
N VAL A 190 -6.07 -0.64 18.44
CA VAL A 190 -4.87 -1.50 18.52
C VAL A 190 -4.77 -2.45 17.33
N GLY A 191 -5.89 -3.03 16.88
CA GLY A 191 -5.92 -3.83 15.64
C GLY A 191 -5.42 -3.08 14.40
N GLN A 192 -5.67 -1.77 14.29
CA GLN A 192 -5.16 -0.92 13.20
C GLN A 192 -3.68 -0.56 13.35
N ILE A 193 -3.20 -0.39 14.60
CA ILE A 193 -1.76 -0.25 14.87
C ILE A 193 -1.04 -1.52 14.45
N ARG A 194 -1.54 -2.70 14.86
CA ARG A 194 -1.00 -3.99 14.46
C ARG A 194 -1.01 -4.20 12.96
N ASN A 195 -2.13 -3.84 12.31
CA ASN A 195 -2.28 -3.87 10.85
C ASN A 195 -1.16 -3.10 10.15
N GLY A 196 -0.83 -1.88 10.60
CA GLY A 196 0.28 -1.10 10.04
C GLY A 196 1.68 -1.54 10.48
N PHE A 197 1.81 -2.20 11.63
CA PHE A 197 3.09 -2.71 12.11
C PHE A 197 3.67 -3.76 11.15
N ALA A 198 2.82 -4.50 10.44
CA ALA A 198 3.22 -5.45 9.41
C ALA A 198 4.04 -4.80 8.28
N GLU A 199 3.74 -3.56 7.91
CA GLU A 199 4.48 -2.84 6.86
C GLU A 199 5.87 -2.36 7.33
N LEU A 200 6.02 -2.13 8.64
CA LEU A 200 7.33 -1.89 9.25
C LEU A 200 8.16 -3.18 9.30
N ILE A 201 7.55 -4.32 9.62
CA ILE A 201 8.22 -5.63 9.52
C ILE A 201 8.69 -5.88 8.08
N LYS A 202 7.84 -5.57 7.09
CA LYS A 202 8.17 -5.70 5.67
C LYS A 202 9.46 -4.94 5.34
N ILE A 203 9.46 -3.63 5.57
CA ILE A 203 10.61 -2.80 5.19
C ILE A 203 11.85 -3.17 6.01
N ALA A 204 11.70 -3.49 7.29
CA ALA A 204 12.80 -3.88 8.16
C ALA A 204 13.45 -5.20 7.71
N SER A 205 12.65 -6.20 7.35
CA SER A 205 13.14 -7.53 6.97
C SER A 205 14.06 -7.50 5.75
N VAL A 206 13.80 -6.61 4.79
CA VAL A 206 14.50 -6.62 3.49
C VAL A 206 15.16 -5.29 3.11
N GLY A 207 15.05 -4.24 3.93
CA GLY A 207 15.57 -2.91 3.59
C GLY A 207 16.22 -2.11 4.73
N ASP A 208 15.94 -2.39 6.02
CA ASP A 208 16.56 -1.64 7.13
C ASP A 208 16.76 -2.48 8.40
N LYS A 209 18.02 -2.90 8.65
CA LYS A 209 18.39 -3.68 9.83
C LYS A 209 18.24 -2.92 11.15
N PRO A 210 18.66 -1.65 11.30
CA PRO A 210 18.38 -0.89 12.51
C PRO A 210 16.88 -0.83 12.87
N VAL A 211 15.99 -0.66 11.89
CA VAL A 211 14.54 -0.76 12.13
C VAL A 211 14.19 -2.15 12.65
N TRP A 212 14.69 -3.22 12.04
CA TRP A 212 14.47 -4.59 12.52
C TRP A 212 14.83 -4.77 13.99
N GLU A 213 16.02 -4.32 14.40
CA GLU A 213 16.51 -4.43 15.78
C GLU A 213 15.59 -3.67 16.77
N LEU A 214 15.09 -2.49 16.39
CA LEU A 214 14.13 -1.74 17.19
C LEU A 214 12.76 -2.44 17.28
N LEU A 215 12.29 -3.05 16.20
CA LEU A 215 11.03 -3.81 16.20
C LEU A 215 11.14 -5.04 17.10
N VAL A 216 12.24 -5.80 17.04
CA VAL A 216 12.49 -6.94 17.93
C VAL A 216 12.51 -6.50 19.39
N LYS A 217 13.16 -5.37 19.69
CA LYS A 217 13.32 -4.87 21.06
C LYS A 217 12.04 -4.28 21.66
N HIS A 218 11.24 -3.57 20.87
CA HIS A 218 10.13 -2.74 21.37
C HIS A 218 8.76 -3.10 20.79
N GLY A 219 8.67 -4.07 19.87
CA GLY A 219 7.49 -4.29 19.02
C GLY A 219 6.18 -4.45 19.80
N LYS A 220 6.17 -5.28 20.85
CA LYS A 220 4.97 -5.48 21.68
C LYS A 220 4.48 -4.17 22.30
N GLU A 221 5.36 -3.44 22.98
CA GLU A 221 5.04 -2.15 23.62
C GLU A 221 4.62 -1.11 22.57
N LEU A 222 5.27 -1.06 21.40
CA LEU A 222 4.89 -0.18 20.29
C LEU A 222 3.46 -0.45 19.81
N VAL A 223 3.06 -1.72 19.68
CA VAL A 223 1.70 -2.07 19.24
C VAL A 223 0.66 -1.72 20.32
N GLU A 224 0.91 -2.10 21.56
CA GLU A 224 -0.03 -1.90 22.68
C GLU A 224 -0.25 -0.41 22.99
N THR A 225 0.81 0.40 22.92
CA THR A 225 0.80 1.82 23.29
C THR A 225 0.62 2.76 22.10
N GLY A 226 0.38 2.24 20.90
CA GLY A 226 0.24 3.05 19.69
C GLY A 226 1.49 3.89 19.41
N PHE A 227 2.67 3.26 19.45
CA PHE A 227 3.98 3.88 19.25
C PHE A 227 4.29 4.96 20.30
N GLY A 228 3.85 4.75 21.53
CA GLY A 228 4.06 5.68 22.64
C GLY A 228 3.11 6.87 22.69
N HIS A 229 2.01 6.83 21.94
CA HIS A 229 1.00 7.89 21.90
C HIS A 229 -0.25 7.61 22.77
N LYS A 230 -0.36 6.41 23.33
CA LYS A 230 -1.37 6.02 24.32
C LYS A 230 -0.76 5.92 25.72
N ASP A 231 -1.63 5.85 26.73
CA ASP A 231 -1.25 5.80 28.14
C ASP A 231 -0.23 4.67 28.42
N GLY A 232 0.83 5.00 29.17
CA GLY A 232 1.89 4.06 29.52
C GLY A 232 2.94 3.82 28.42
N GLY A 233 2.93 4.61 27.35
CA GLY A 233 3.81 4.49 26.19
C GLY A 233 5.03 5.40 26.18
N GLU A 234 5.25 6.21 27.22
CA GLU A 234 6.29 7.24 27.24
C GLU A 234 7.71 6.69 26.99
N SER A 235 8.01 5.49 27.48
CA SER A 235 9.31 4.81 27.31
C SER A 235 9.61 4.46 25.86
N VAL A 236 8.60 4.19 25.05
CA VAL A 236 8.74 3.73 23.66
C VAL A 236 8.39 4.80 22.63
N LYS A 237 8.02 6.01 23.06
CA LYS A 237 7.70 7.12 22.15
C LYS A 237 8.88 7.50 21.26
N ALA A 238 10.08 7.65 21.82
CA ALA A 238 11.27 8.00 21.04
C ALA A 238 11.68 6.86 20.08
N PRO A 239 11.81 5.58 20.52
CA PRO A 239 12.00 4.46 19.60
C PRO A 239 10.91 4.32 18.53
N GLY A 240 9.64 4.59 18.88
CA GLY A 240 8.52 4.52 17.95
C GLY A 240 8.63 5.55 16.83
N LEU A 241 8.99 6.79 17.17
CA LEU A 241 9.25 7.83 16.16
C LEU A 241 10.46 7.48 15.29
N GLU A 242 11.53 6.96 15.88
CA GLU A 242 12.73 6.53 15.14
C GLU A 242 12.41 5.43 14.11
N VAL A 243 11.69 4.37 14.53
CA VAL A 243 11.23 3.29 13.66
C VAL A 243 10.42 3.84 12.48
N CYS A 244 9.46 4.72 12.76
CA CYS A 244 8.61 5.29 11.72
C CYS A 244 9.39 6.18 10.75
N HIS A 245 10.23 7.09 11.25
CA HIS A 245 11.01 8.01 10.41
C HIS A 245 11.99 7.25 9.52
N ARG A 246 12.72 6.28 10.09
CA ARG A 246 13.63 5.44 9.31
C ARG A 246 12.87 4.62 8.28
N GLY A 247 11.77 3.97 8.65
CA GLY A 247 10.96 3.20 7.71
C GLY A 247 10.47 4.03 6.52
N ILE A 248 10.02 5.26 6.75
CA ILE A 248 9.64 6.22 5.71
C ILE A 248 10.84 6.56 4.83
N GLU A 249 11.99 6.87 5.42
CA GLU A 249 13.21 7.20 4.68
C GLU A 249 13.66 6.04 3.79
N THR A 250 13.71 4.81 4.32
CA THR A 250 14.06 3.60 3.56
C THR A 250 13.09 3.38 2.40
N MET A 251 11.78 3.52 2.64
CA MET A 251 10.79 3.40 1.56
C MET A 251 11.01 4.44 0.47
N LEU A 252 11.29 5.70 0.84
CA LEU A 252 11.58 6.76 -0.13
C LEU A 252 12.87 6.49 -0.90
N GLN A 253 13.93 6.00 -0.27
CA GLN A 253 15.18 5.64 -0.94
C GLN A 253 14.97 4.53 -1.97
N LEU A 254 14.10 3.56 -1.69
CA LEU A 254 13.78 2.45 -2.59
C LEU A 254 12.85 2.85 -3.74
N GLU A 255 11.85 3.70 -3.49
CA GLU A 255 10.81 4.01 -4.48
C GLU A 255 11.09 5.27 -5.30
N SER A 256 11.83 6.26 -4.78
CA SER A 256 12.10 7.52 -5.51
C SER A 256 12.83 7.33 -6.85
N PRO A 257 13.75 6.37 -7.01
CA PRO A 257 14.35 6.04 -8.31
C PRO A 257 13.40 5.34 -9.29
N ASN A 258 12.21 4.91 -8.83
CA ASN A 258 11.31 4.02 -9.56
C ASN A 258 9.83 4.38 -9.35
N LEU A 259 9.50 5.68 -9.36
CA LEU A 259 8.18 6.20 -8.96
C LEU A 259 7.01 5.73 -9.84
N HIS A 260 7.28 5.28 -11.06
CA HIS A 260 6.27 4.70 -11.98
C HIS A 260 6.38 3.17 -12.10
N GLU A 261 7.14 2.52 -11.20
CA GLU A 261 7.32 1.06 -11.16
C GLU A 261 7.80 0.45 -12.49
N ILE A 262 8.65 1.18 -13.23
CA ILE A 262 9.26 0.69 -14.48
C ILE A 262 10.20 -0.47 -14.17
N GLY A 263 10.99 -0.35 -13.09
CA GLY A 263 11.74 -1.46 -12.51
C GLY A 263 10.82 -2.37 -11.69
N LEU A 264 10.82 -3.67 -11.99
CA LEU A 264 9.89 -4.63 -11.37
C LEU A 264 10.51 -5.44 -10.22
N ASP A 265 11.83 -5.37 -10.02
CA ASP A 265 12.51 -5.93 -8.85
C ASP A 265 12.38 -4.95 -7.68
N ARG A 266 11.25 -5.06 -6.97
CA ARG A 266 10.84 -4.10 -5.94
C ARG A 266 10.97 -4.69 -4.55
N VAL A 267 11.91 -4.16 -3.76
CA VAL A 267 12.18 -4.62 -2.38
C VAL A 267 10.93 -4.54 -1.52
N ILE A 268 10.18 -3.43 -1.63
CA ILE A 268 8.95 -3.22 -0.86
C ILE A 268 7.78 -4.11 -1.31
N ALA A 269 7.98 -5.02 -2.27
CA ALA A 269 7.03 -6.05 -2.64
C ALA A 269 7.19 -7.35 -1.83
N PHE A 270 8.11 -7.39 -0.86
CA PHE A 270 8.14 -8.43 0.18
C PHE A 270 6.78 -8.48 0.91
N GLY A 271 6.27 -9.69 1.16
CA GLY A 271 4.91 -9.88 1.70
C GLY A 271 3.76 -9.58 0.73
N HIS A 272 4.04 -9.26 -0.54
CA HIS A 272 3.06 -8.87 -1.56
C HIS A 272 3.08 -9.77 -2.80
N THR A 273 3.45 -11.03 -2.63
CA THR A 273 3.49 -12.02 -3.70
C THR A 273 2.18 -12.80 -3.77
N TRP A 274 1.77 -13.43 -2.68
CA TRP A 274 0.56 -14.21 -2.51
C TRP A 274 -0.53 -13.47 -1.72
N SER A 275 -0.14 -12.52 -0.86
CA SER A 275 -1.08 -11.77 -0.02
C SER A 275 -2.21 -11.06 -0.77
N PRO A 276 -2.05 -10.48 -1.98
CA PRO A 276 -3.17 -9.81 -2.65
C PRO A 276 -4.32 -10.77 -2.99
N THR A 277 -4.00 -12.06 -3.21
CA THR A 277 -5.00 -13.11 -3.43
C THR A 277 -5.55 -13.60 -2.10
N LEU A 278 -4.68 -13.86 -1.11
CA LEU A 278 -5.08 -14.35 0.21
C LEU A 278 -5.99 -13.36 0.95
N GLU A 279 -5.70 -12.06 0.91
CA GLU A 279 -6.42 -11.02 1.66
C GLU A 279 -7.94 -11.09 1.43
N LEU A 280 -8.34 -11.37 0.19
CA LEU A 280 -9.74 -11.41 -0.26
C LEU A 280 -10.31 -12.83 -0.34
N THR A 281 -9.54 -13.85 0.03
CA THR A 281 -9.95 -15.26 -0.09
C THR A 281 -10.91 -15.70 1.02
N PRO A 282 -10.67 -15.38 2.30
CA PRO A 282 -11.55 -15.79 3.40
C PRO A 282 -12.95 -15.15 3.30
N ARG A 283 -13.93 -15.76 3.99
CA ARG A 283 -15.33 -15.31 3.97
C ARG A 283 -15.46 -13.84 4.40
N ILE A 284 -14.76 -13.49 5.47
CA ILE A 284 -14.52 -12.10 5.88
C ILE A 284 -13.06 -11.84 5.53
N PRO A 285 -12.73 -10.82 4.71
CA PRO A 285 -11.37 -10.54 4.33
C PRO A 285 -10.43 -10.38 5.54
N LEU A 286 -9.18 -10.77 5.36
CA LEU A 286 -8.15 -10.45 6.34
C LEU A 286 -7.86 -8.95 6.27
N ARG A 287 -7.48 -8.37 7.40
CA ARG A 287 -6.77 -7.09 7.39
C ARG A 287 -5.50 -7.24 6.57
N HIS A 288 -5.20 -6.20 5.80
CA HIS A 288 -4.06 -6.17 4.89
C HIS A 288 -2.75 -6.64 5.56
N GLY A 289 -2.42 -6.09 6.73
CA GLY A 289 -1.26 -6.43 7.55
C GLY A 289 -1.16 -7.91 7.89
N HIS A 290 -2.29 -8.56 8.19
CA HIS A 290 -2.31 -9.99 8.47
C HIS A 290 -2.09 -10.83 7.20
N ALA A 291 -2.69 -10.43 6.08
CA ALA A 291 -2.47 -11.10 4.80
C ALA A 291 -1.00 -11.01 4.33
N ILE A 292 -0.38 -9.83 4.45
CA ILE A 292 1.04 -9.66 4.08
C ILE A 292 1.96 -10.40 5.06
N THR A 293 1.60 -10.52 6.35
CA THR A 293 2.45 -11.24 7.30
C THR A 293 2.45 -12.73 7.07
N ILE A 294 1.33 -13.33 6.64
CA ILE A 294 1.28 -14.75 6.23
C ILE A 294 2.19 -14.99 5.01
N ASP A 295 2.15 -14.09 4.02
CA ASP A 295 3.04 -14.13 2.87
C ASP A 295 4.52 -14.00 3.28
N MET A 296 4.84 -13.04 4.14
CA MET A 296 6.19 -12.89 4.67
C MET A 296 6.63 -14.12 5.47
N ALA A 297 5.78 -14.70 6.31
CA ALA A 297 6.10 -15.87 7.11
C ALA A 297 6.46 -17.07 6.24
N TYR A 298 5.68 -17.29 5.18
CA TYR A 298 5.98 -18.30 4.18
C TYR A 298 7.28 -17.98 3.41
N SER A 299 7.51 -16.71 3.05
CA SER A 299 8.74 -16.25 2.41
C SER A 299 9.99 -16.43 3.29
N ILE A 300 9.86 -16.26 4.61
CA ILE A 300 10.92 -16.55 5.59
C ILE A 300 11.21 -18.05 5.64
N THR A 301 10.18 -18.91 5.63
CA THR A 301 10.38 -20.36 5.53
C THR A 301 11.06 -20.75 4.22
N LEU A 302 10.71 -20.11 3.09
CA LEU A 302 11.37 -20.30 1.80
C LEU A 302 12.85 -19.88 1.84
N ALA A 303 13.15 -18.69 2.34
CA ALA A 303 14.51 -18.18 2.47
C ALA A 303 15.38 -19.10 3.35
N HIS A 304 14.82 -19.53 4.49
CA HIS A 304 15.48 -20.49 5.39
C HIS A 304 15.73 -21.84 4.72
N SER A 305 14.73 -22.38 4.01
CA SER A 305 14.86 -23.67 3.33
C SER A 305 15.87 -23.65 2.18
N ARG A 306 16.14 -22.47 1.61
CA ARG A 306 17.21 -22.25 0.62
C ARG A 306 18.56 -21.88 1.24
N GLY A 307 18.66 -21.84 2.57
CA GLY A 307 19.90 -21.50 3.29
C GLY A 307 20.30 -20.03 3.19
N LEU A 308 19.39 -19.14 2.79
CA LEU A 308 19.63 -17.69 2.70
C LEU A 308 19.63 -17.02 4.07
N ILE A 309 18.90 -17.60 5.03
CA ILE A 309 18.90 -17.21 6.43
C ILE A 309 19.03 -18.44 7.33
N ASN A 310 19.56 -18.27 8.54
CA ASN A 310 19.78 -19.35 9.49
C ASN A 310 18.60 -19.54 10.46
N ASP A 311 18.67 -20.60 11.30
CA ASP A 311 17.64 -20.92 12.29
C ASP A 311 17.38 -19.79 13.30
N VAL A 312 18.43 -19.07 13.72
CA VAL A 312 18.31 -17.95 14.68
C VAL A 312 17.50 -16.82 14.08
N GLN A 313 17.78 -16.45 12.83
CA GLN A 313 17.05 -15.41 12.11
C GLN A 313 15.60 -15.79 11.85
N ARG A 314 15.34 -17.04 11.42
CA ARG A 314 13.98 -17.56 11.27
C ARG A 314 13.23 -17.46 12.59
N ASP A 315 13.79 -18.00 13.68
CA ASP A 315 13.10 -18.07 14.96
C ASP A 315 12.88 -16.68 15.59
N GLU A 316 13.83 -15.75 15.43
CA GLU A 316 13.66 -14.34 15.84
C GLU A 316 12.50 -13.69 15.09
N TRP A 317 12.39 -13.90 13.77
CA TRP A 317 11.31 -13.35 12.97
C TRP A 317 9.95 -13.83 13.43
N PHE A 318 9.77 -15.15 13.55
CA PHE A 318 8.49 -15.71 14.01
C PHE A 318 8.19 -15.33 15.47
N HIS A 319 9.21 -15.20 16.33
CA HIS A 319 9.01 -14.71 17.70
C HIS A 319 8.46 -13.28 17.72
N LEU A 320 9.04 -12.37 16.93
CA LEU A 320 8.53 -11.01 16.81
C LEU A 320 7.06 -11.01 16.34
N ILE A 321 6.74 -11.73 15.26
CA ILE A 321 5.37 -11.82 14.73
C ILE A 321 4.37 -12.31 15.79
N SER A 322 4.76 -13.36 16.54
CA SER A 322 3.95 -13.87 17.65
C SER A 322 3.74 -12.81 18.72
N SER A 323 4.80 -12.09 19.09
CA SER A 323 4.79 -11.14 20.20
C SER A 323 3.88 -9.94 19.95
N VAL A 324 3.70 -9.57 18.68
CA VAL A 324 2.84 -8.46 18.25
C VAL A 324 1.45 -8.92 17.81
N GLY A 325 1.18 -10.24 17.80
CA GLY A 325 -0.12 -10.82 17.49
C GLY A 325 -0.48 -10.81 16.00
N LEU A 326 0.49 -10.76 15.08
CA LEU A 326 0.23 -10.85 13.64
C LEU A 326 0.08 -12.31 13.19
N SER A 327 -0.66 -12.53 12.11
CA SER A 327 -0.90 -13.89 11.59
C SER A 327 0.35 -14.44 10.90
N MET A 328 0.64 -15.73 11.15
CA MET A 328 1.74 -16.47 10.52
C MET A 328 1.23 -17.44 9.46
N ASP A 329 0.02 -17.96 9.64
CA ASP A 329 -0.60 -18.91 8.74
C ASP A 329 -2.12 -18.69 8.66
N HIS A 330 -2.76 -19.31 7.67
CA HIS A 330 -4.21 -19.34 7.52
C HIS A 330 -4.65 -20.59 6.74
N GLU A 331 -5.84 -21.14 7.02
CA GLU A 331 -6.34 -22.36 6.37
C GLU A 331 -6.43 -22.25 4.84
N ALA A 332 -6.88 -21.10 4.33
CA ALA A 332 -6.97 -20.81 2.90
C ALA A 332 -5.60 -20.60 2.22
N PHE A 333 -4.51 -20.47 2.98
CA PHE A 333 -3.16 -20.43 2.43
C PHE A 333 -2.69 -21.86 2.14
N ASP A 334 -3.30 -22.46 1.12
CA ASP A 334 -3.12 -23.84 0.68
C ASP A 334 -2.39 -23.94 -0.67
N GLU A 335 -2.16 -25.17 -1.15
CA GLU A 335 -1.48 -25.39 -2.43
C GLU A 335 -2.19 -24.75 -3.63
N GLN A 336 -3.53 -24.67 -3.61
CA GLN A 336 -4.32 -24.11 -4.69
C GLN A 336 -4.16 -22.60 -4.74
N LEU A 337 -4.19 -21.95 -3.56
CA LEU A 337 -3.93 -20.53 -3.45
C LEU A 337 -2.50 -20.19 -3.87
N ILE A 338 -1.49 -20.94 -3.42
CA ILE A 338 -0.09 -20.73 -3.81
C ILE A 338 0.06 -20.79 -5.33
N GLU A 339 -0.53 -21.80 -5.99
CA GLU A 339 -0.48 -21.96 -7.44
C GLU A 339 -1.15 -20.79 -8.16
N ALA A 340 -2.38 -20.47 -7.79
CA ALA A 340 -3.16 -19.42 -8.44
C ALA A 340 -2.55 -18.02 -8.25
N ALA A 341 -2.10 -17.70 -7.03
CA ALA A 341 -1.51 -16.42 -6.70
C ALA A 341 -0.10 -16.27 -7.32
N THR A 342 0.68 -17.36 -7.44
CA THR A 342 1.96 -17.34 -8.18
C THR A 342 1.77 -17.01 -9.66
N GLU A 343 0.75 -17.57 -10.31
CA GLU A 343 0.45 -17.26 -11.70
C GLU A 343 -0.11 -15.85 -11.88
N ALA A 344 -0.93 -15.37 -10.94
CA ALA A 344 -1.41 -13.99 -10.95
C ALA A 344 -0.27 -12.98 -10.80
N ILE A 345 0.63 -13.18 -9.83
CA ILE A 345 1.70 -12.23 -9.57
C ILE A 345 2.74 -12.20 -10.68
N LYS A 346 3.02 -13.33 -11.36
CA LYS A 346 3.86 -13.36 -12.56
C LYS A 346 3.32 -12.47 -13.67
N LYS A 347 2.01 -12.44 -13.89
CA LYS A 347 1.40 -11.53 -14.88
C LYS A 347 1.62 -10.06 -14.50
N THR A 348 1.48 -9.74 -13.21
CA THR A 348 1.73 -8.40 -12.68
C THR A 348 3.22 -8.00 -12.77
N ARG A 349 4.13 -8.98 -12.66
CA ARG A 349 5.60 -8.78 -12.63
C ARG A 349 6.30 -9.12 -13.94
N ASP A 350 5.55 -9.03 -15.05
CA ASP A 350 6.01 -9.22 -16.42
C ASP A 350 6.67 -10.60 -16.67
N GLY A 351 5.92 -11.65 -16.36
CA GLY A 351 6.27 -13.06 -16.58
C GLY A 351 7.23 -13.67 -15.56
N LYS A 352 7.85 -12.87 -14.68
CA LYS A 352 8.84 -13.30 -13.70
C LYS A 352 8.25 -13.38 -12.29
N GLN A 353 8.85 -14.21 -11.42
CA GLN A 353 8.39 -14.37 -10.03
C GLN A 353 8.78 -13.17 -9.17
N ARG A 354 10.07 -12.80 -9.21
CA ARG A 354 10.69 -11.71 -8.45
C ARG A 354 10.28 -11.76 -6.98
N PHE A 355 10.37 -12.94 -6.36
CA PHE A 355 10.04 -13.09 -4.94
C PHE A 355 11.14 -12.42 -4.12
N ALA A 356 10.81 -11.27 -3.54
CA ALA A 356 11.67 -10.61 -2.56
C ALA A 356 11.76 -11.48 -1.31
N VAL A 357 12.98 -11.77 -0.84
CA VAL A 357 13.26 -12.51 0.39
C VAL A 357 14.49 -11.93 1.08
N PRO A 358 14.65 -12.10 2.41
CA PRO A 358 15.89 -11.71 3.09
C PRO A 358 17.11 -12.49 2.59
N ASP A 359 18.27 -11.85 2.60
CA ASP A 359 19.53 -12.40 2.08
C ASP A 359 20.70 -12.24 3.08
N GLY A 360 21.04 -13.32 3.78
CA GLY A 360 22.13 -13.39 4.75
C GLY A 360 21.86 -12.69 6.08
N GLU A 361 21.30 -11.49 6.06
CA GLU A 361 20.83 -10.73 7.23
C GLU A 361 19.56 -9.93 6.92
N PHE A 362 18.78 -9.61 7.96
CA PHE A 362 17.65 -8.69 7.79
C PHE A 362 18.15 -7.31 7.35
N GLY A 363 17.34 -6.64 6.53
CA GLY A 363 17.70 -5.38 5.89
C GLY A 363 18.35 -5.53 4.51
N LYS A 364 18.55 -6.76 4.02
CA LYS A 364 19.02 -7.06 2.65
C LYS A 364 18.00 -7.91 1.91
N CYS A 365 17.91 -7.72 0.60
CA CYS A 365 16.91 -8.36 -0.26
C CYS A 365 17.58 -9.12 -1.41
N LEU A 366 17.09 -10.34 -1.67
CA LEU A 366 17.33 -11.10 -2.90
C LEU A 366 16.01 -11.31 -3.63
N PHE A 367 16.04 -11.40 -4.97
CA PHE A 367 14.88 -11.71 -5.80
C PHE A 367 15.00 -13.10 -6.42
N LEU A 368 14.11 -14.01 -6.04
CA LEU A 368 14.06 -15.36 -6.60
C LEU A 368 13.18 -15.41 -7.86
N ASN A 369 13.66 -16.13 -8.89
CA ASN A 369 12.97 -16.31 -10.18
C ASN A 369 12.88 -17.77 -10.63
N ASP A 370 13.37 -18.68 -9.80
CA ASP A 370 13.65 -20.08 -10.11
C ASP A 370 13.03 -21.02 -9.06
N VAL A 371 11.90 -20.64 -8.47
CA VAL A 371 11.19 -21.47 -7.48
C VAL A 371 10.09 -22.28 -8.17
N PRO A 372 10.32 -23.54 -8.57
CA PRO A 372 9.29 -24.35 -9.20
C PRO A 372 8.11 -24.59 -8.26
N LEU A 373 6.92 -24.79 -8.84
CA LEU A 373 5.71 -25.03 -8.06
C LEU A 373 5.82 -26.23 -7.10
N SER A 374 6.57 -27.27 -7.48
CA SER A 374 6.84 -28.42 -6.62
C SER A 374 7.64 -28.04 -5.37
N GLU A 375 8.59 -27.12 -5.48
CA GLU A 375 9.33 -26.60 -4.33
C GLU A 375 8.40 -25.78 -3.45
N LEU A 376 7.60 -24.87 -4.03
CA LEU A 376 6.62 -24.09 -3.27
C LEU A 376 5.68 -25.00 -2.45
N LYS A 377 5.12 -26.05 -3.05
CA LYS A 377 4.26 -27.00 -2.33
C LYS A 377 5.00 -27.75 -1.21
N SER A 378 6.27 -28.13 -1.44
CA SER A 378 7.10 -28.74 -0.40
C SER A 378 7.40 -27.78 0.76
N ILE A 379 7.75 -26.53 0.46
CA ILE A 379 7.99 -25.49 1.47
C ILE A 379 6.72 -25.18 2.24
N LEU A 380 5.55 -25.20 1.58
CA LEU A 380 4.28 -24.98 2.27
C LEU A 380 4.07 -26.02 3.36
N LYS A 381 4.36 -27.30 3.09
CA LYS A 381 4.29 -28.34 4.11
C LYS A 381 5.24 -28.07 5.29
N VAL A 382 6.49 -27.70 5.02
CA VAL A 382 7.48 -27.33 6.05
C VAL A 382 6.96 -26.15 6.89
N HIS A 383 6.42 -25.13 6.24
CA HIS A 383 5.85 -23.95 6.89
C HIS A 383 4.68 -24.31 7.81
N LYS A 384 3.68 -25.05 7.29
CA LYS A 384 2.52 -25.52 8.05
C LYS A 384 2.95 -26.35 9.27
N ASP A 385 3.87 -27.29 9.10
CA ASP A 385 4.36 -28.15 10.18
C ASP A 385 5.13 -27.33 11.24
N PHE A 386 5.97 -26.39 10.81
CA PHE A 386 6.72 -25.49 11.69
C PHE A 386 5.78 -24.61 12.53
N VAL A 387 4.86 -23.88 11.88
CA VAL A 387 3.90 -23.01 12.56
C VAL A 387 3.03 -23.82 13.51
N LYS A 388 2.52 -24.98 13.08
CA LYS A 388 1.71 -25.88 13.92
C LYS A 388 2.44 -26.34 15.17
N SER A 389 3.71 -26.73 15.04
CA SER A 389 4.50 -27.26 16.15
C SER A 389 4.85 -26.20 17.21
N ARG A 390 4.96 -24.92 16.83
CA ARG A 390 5.50 -23.85 17.69
C ARG A 390 4.47 -22.80 18.10
N TYR A 391 3.47 -22.54 17.24
CA TYR A 391 2.53 -21.42 17.38
C TYR A 391 1.06 -21.85 17.19
N GLY A 392 0.77 -23.15 17.12
CA GLY A 392 -0.60 -23.66 16.98
C GLY A 392 -1.19 -23.37 15.60
N SER A 393 -2.35 -22.73 15.49
CA SER A 393 -2.93 -22.39 14.18
C SER A 393 -2.17 -21.29 13.44
N GLY A 394 -1.35 -20.50 14.14
CA GLY A 394 -0.70 -19.32 13.56
C GLY A 394 -1.65 -18.12 13.38
N ASP A 395 -2.84 -18.17 13.98
CA ASP A 395 -3.82 -17.09 13.91
C ASP A 395 -3.34 -15.84 14.65
N GLY A 396 -3.53 -14.68 14.01
CA GLY A 396 -3.27 -13.37 14.62
C GLY A 396 -4.45 -12.82 15.41
N LEU A 397 -4.18 -11.83 16.26
CA LEU A 397 -5.18 -11.07 17.02
C LEU A 397 -5.88 -10.05 16.12
N GLU A 398 -7.21 -10.09 16.11
CA GLU A 398 -8.06 -9.19 15.32
C GLU A 398 -7.69 -9.23 13.81
N ALA A 399 -7.44 -10.44 13.29
CA ALA A 399 -6.91 -10.63 11.94
C ALA A 399 -7.86 -10.25 10.79
N TYR A 400 -9.15 -10.18 11.06
CA TYR A 400 -10.20 -9.96 10.07
C TYR A 400 -10.69 -8.51 10.08
N VAL A 401 -11.16 -8.03 8.92
CA VAL A 401 -11.75 -6.70 8.80
C VAL A 401 -13.00 -6.57 9.67
N ASP A 402 -13.09 -5.47 10.41
CA ASP A 402 -14.30 -5.09 11.14
C ASP A 402 -15.17 -4.11 10.33
N ALA A 403 -16.22 -3.56 10.97
CA ALA A 403 -17.12 -2.63 10.30
C ALA A 403 -16.44 -1.31 9.86
N GLY A 404 -15.41 -0.86 10.58
CA GLY A 404 -14.62 0.32 10.23
C GLY A 404 -13.66 0.05 9.07
N ASP A 405 -13.01 -1.12 9.07
CA ASP A 405 -12.16 -1.59 7.96
C ASP A 405 -12.92 -1.74 6.64
N LEU A 406 -14.16 -2.25 6.74
CA LEU A 406 -14.94 -2.63 5.58
C LEU A 406 -15.86 -1.50 5.08
N GLY A 407 -16.27 -0.60 5.99
CA GLY A 407 -17.30 0.41 5.72
C GLY A 407 -18.72 -0.16 5.72
N ALA A 408 -18.89 -1.40 6.19
CA ALA A 408 -20.16 -2.10 6.34
C ALA A 408 -20.04 -3.22 7.37
N ASP A 409 -21.17 -3.73 7.84
CA ASP A 409 -21.22 -4.93 8.69
C ASP A 409 -20.57 -6.15 8.00
N PRO A 410 -19.48 -6.72 8.55
CA PRO A 410 -18.77 -7.86 7.96
C PRO A 410 -19.64 -9.10 7.76
N GLU A 411 -20.60 -9.35 8.66
CA GLU A 411 -21.50 -10.51 8.55
C GLU A 411 -22.50 -10.35 7.42
N LYS A 412 -23.03 -9.13 7.22
CA LYS A 412 -23.90 -8.83 6.07
C LYS A 412 -23.14 -8.89 4.76
N TYR A 413 -21.88 -8.47 4.74
CA TYR A 413 -21.01 -8.64 3.57
C TYR A 413 -20.84 -10.12 3.24
N ALA A 414 -20.49 -10.92 4.25
CA ALA A 414 -20.27 -12.34 4.10
C ALA A 414 -21.54 -13.14 3.72
N ALA A 415 -22.74 -12.63 4.03
CA ALA A 415 -24.02 -13.24 3.67
C ALA A 415 -24.38 -13.11 2.18
N LYS A 416 -23.73 -12.21 1.41
CA LYS A 416 -23.99 -12.02 -0.04
C LYS A 416 -23.47 -13.16 -0.94
N GLY A 417 -23.06 -14.27 -0.33
CA GLY A 417 -22.67 -15.53 -0.95
C GLY A 417 -21.38 -16.07 -0.35
N GLN A 418 -21.42 -17.22 0.33
CA GLN A 418 -20.24 -17.84 0.94
C GLN A 418 -19.45 -18.68 -0.07
N PRO A 419 -18.13 -18.49 -0.23
CA PRO A 419 -17.32 -19.44 -0.98
C PRO A 419 -17.34 -20.79 -0.27
N LYS A 420 -17.58 -21.88 -1.01
CA LYS A 420 -17.60 -23.23 -0.44
C LYS A 420 -16.21 -23.74 -0.06
N ASP A 421 -15.18 -23.25 -0.76
CA ASP A 421 -13.78 -23.62 -0.61
C ASP A 421 -12.87 -22.54 -1.26
N THR A 422 -11.55 -22.72 -1.15
CA THR A 422 -10.53 -21.87 -1.80
C THR A 422 -10.78 -21.75 -3.31
N ALA A 423 -11.11 -22.86 -3.98
CA ALA A 423 -11.37 -22.87 -5.42
C ALA A 423 -12.57 -22.00 -5.84
N ASP A 424 -13.66 -22.03 -5.08
CA ASP A 424 -14.83 -21.17 -5.25
C ASP A 424 -14.47 -19.70 -4.99
N SER A 425 -13.65 -19.42 -3.99
CA SER A 425 -13.15 -18.07 -3.71
C SER A 425 -12.28 -17.50 -4.84
N LEU A 426 -11.34 -18.30 -5.38
CA LEU A 426 -10.49 -17.90 -6.49
C LEU A 426 -11.30 -17.59 -7.76
N LYS A 427 -12.27 -18.47 -8.11
CA LYS A 427 -13.20 -18.23 -9.22
C LYS A 427 -13.97 -16.94 -9.02
N ARG A 428 -14.48 -16.72 -7.82
CA ARG A 428 -15.20 -15.50 -7.45
C ARG A 428 -14.37 -14.25 -7.56
N ASN A 429 -13.07 -14.32 -7.29
CA ASN A 429 -12.13 -13.20 -7.38
C ASN A 429 -11.60 -12.98 -8.82
N GLY A 430 -12.15 -13.69 -9.81
CA GLY A 430 -11.74 -13.56 -11.21
C GLY A 430 -10.40 -14.22 -11.51
N ILE A 431 -9.94 -15.10 -10.63
CA ILE A 431 -8.71 -15.89 -10.77
C ILE A 431 -9.14 -17.28 -11.24
N GLU A 432 -9.44 -17.44 -12.53
CA GLU A 432 -9.70 -18.76 -13.11
C GLU A 432 -8.37 -19.50 -13.30
N GLY A 433 -8.25 -20.67 -12.67
CA GLY A 433 -7.27 -21.68 -13.04
C GLY A 433 -7.46 -22.05 -14.51
N VAL A 434 -6.54 -21.58 -15.36
CA VAL A 434 -6.30 -21.92 -16.77
C VAL A 434 -7.43 -22.70 -17.47
N LYS A 435 -8.56 -22.04 -17.75
CA LYS A 435 -9.41 -22.30 -18.93
C LYS A 435 -10.04 -21.01 -19.47
N VAL A 436 -9.32 -19.90 -19.42
CA VAL A 436 -9.65 -18.76 -20.27
C VAL A 436 -9.22 -19.14 -21.68
N LYS A 437 -10.19 -19.57 -22.51
CA LYS A 437 -10.01 -19.67 -23.96
C LYS A 437 -9.35 -18.38 -24.45
N THR A 438 -8.39 -18.56 -25.36
CA THR A 438 -7.62 -17.61 -26.16
C THR A 438 -8.46 -16.50 -26.80
N ALA A 439 -9.00 -15.59 -25.98
CA ALA A 439 -9.74 -14.41 -26.44
C ALA A 439 -9.04 -13.10 -26.05
N ALA A 440 -8.15 -13.11 -25.04
CA ALA A 440 -7.42 -11.92 -24.60
C ALA A 440 -6.07 -11.68 -25.30
N VAL A 441 -5.58 -12.63 -26.11
CA VAL A 441 -4.31 -12.49 -26.86
C VAL A 441 -4.47 -11.67 -28.15
N ALA A 442 -5.70 -11.26 -28.50
CA ALA A 442 -5.97 -10.45 -29.69
C ALA A 442 -5.96 -8.93 -29.44
N ALA A 443 -5.75 -8.47 -28.21
CA ALA A 443 -5.73 -7.04 -27.87
C ALA A 443 -4.32 -6.60 -27.41
N GLY A 444 -3.46 -6.31 -28.38
CA GLY A 444 -2.39 -5.32 -28.24
C GLY A 444 -1.24 -5.63 -27.28
N ALA A 445 -0.57 -6.79 -27.43
CA ALA A 445 0.80 -6.90 -26.93
C ALA A 445 1.71 -6.03 -27.80
N VAL A 446 2.32 -5.02 -27.18
CA VAL A 446 3.33 -4.15 -27.80
C VAL A 446 4.64 -4.95 -27.92
N PRO A 447 5.26 -5.07 -29.11
CA PRO A 447 6.55 -5.73 -29.23
C PRO A 447 7.62 -4.91 -28.52
N ILE A 448 8.39 -5.56 -27.66
CA ILE A 448 9.68 -5.08 -27.15
C ILE A 448 10.75 -5.40 -28.19
N ASP A 449 11.65 -4.45 -28.49
CA ASP A 449 12.82 -4.77 -29.31
C ASP A 449 13.86 -5.56 -28.49
N GLY A 450 14.86 -6.10 -29.19
CA GLY A 450 15.95 -6.91 -28.60
C GLY A 450 16.84 -6.17 -27.60
N THR A 451 16.51 -4.93 -27.21
CA THR A 451 17.22 -4.12 -26.20
C THR A 451 16.38 -3.85 -24.94
N GLY A 452 15.13 -4.30 -24.89
CA GLY A 452 14.29 -4.20 -23.69
C GLY A 452 13.59 -2.85 -23.49
N HIS A 453 13.52 -2.00 -24.52
CA HIS A 453 12.74 -0.76 -24.47
C HIS A 453 11.30 -1.01 -24.98
N VAL A 454 10.31 -0.41 -24.31
CA VAL A 454 8.89 -0.47 -24.70
C VAL A 454 8.66 0.43 -25.92
N VAL A 455 8.34 -0.16 -27.07
CA VAL A 455 8.14 0.58 -28.33
C VAL A 455 6.65 0.78 -28.57
N ASN A 456 6.06 1.91 -28.18
CA ASN A 456 4.65 2.17 -28.49
C ASN A 456 4.45 2.32 -30.02
N GLY A 457 3.91 1.25 -30.63
CA GLY A 457 3.32 1.25 -31.96
C GLY A 457 4.28 0.95 -33.10
N MET A 458 4.32 -0.31 -33.54
CA MET A 458 4.44 -0.70 -34.95
C MET A 458 4.19 -2.20 -35.11
N THR A 459 3.08 -2.58 -35.74
CA THR A 459 2.87 -3.92 -36.29
C THR A 459 3.68 -4.03 -37.59
N ALA A 460 4.81 -4.74 -37.54
CA ALA A 460 5.59 -5.05 -38.73
C ALA A 460 4.84 -6.08 -39.60
N THR A 461 4.28 -5.62 -40.71
CA THR A 461 3.78 -6.51 -41.76
C THR A 461 4.96 -6.84 -42.67
N ARG A 462 5.36 -8.12 -42.73
CA ARG A 462 6.32 -8.61 -43.72
C ARG A 462 5.71 -8.44 -45.12
N VAL A 463 6.43 -7.75 -46.01
CA VAL A 463 6.22 -7.86 -47.46
C VAL A 463 7.45 -8.54 -48.03
N ALA A 464 7.21 -9.66 -48.72
CA ALA A 464 8.21 -10.43 -49.44
C ALA A 464 8.69 -9.67 -50.68
N ALA A 465 10.00 -9.80 -50.96
CA ALA A 465 10.57 -9.89 -52.29
C ALA A 465 11.74 -10.88 -52.22
#